data_AF-A0A174VR33-F1
#
_entry.id   AF-A0A174VR33-F1
#
_cell.length_a   1.000
_cell.length_b   1.000
_cell.length_c   1.000
_cell.angle_alpha   90.00
_cell.angle_beta   90.00
_cell.angle_gamma   90.00
#
_symmetry.space_group_name_H-M   'P 1'
#
loop_
_entity.id
_entity.type
_entity.pdbx_description
1 polymer ?
#
loop_
_entity_poly.entity_id
_entity_poly.type
_entity_poly.pdbx_seq_one_letter_code
_entity_poly.pdbx_strand_id
1 'polypeptide(L)'
;MQSLGDTMLSEHRFCQILGRMRLYNYLPQAQQRELPRLLITDSQINNVARAYIHDDNFAGNNGELSMWKFYNLITGANKSSYLDTFLGRSVNATEVSVGLTEALNGRDMAYSWFIE
;
A
#
# COMPACT_ATOMS: atom_id res chain seq x y z
N MET A 1 -14.43 4.25 3.12
CA MET A 1 -13.63 5.16 2.26
C MET A 1 -13.37 6.50 2.93
N GLN A 2 -14.32 7.06 3.71
CA GLN A 2 -14.09 8.27 4.51
C GLN A 2 -12.85 8.19 5.43
N SER A 3 -12.68 7.06 6.13
CA SER A 3 -11.51 6.80 6.98
C SER A 3 -10.15 6.93 6.27
N LEU A 4 -10.09 6.71 4.95
CA LEU A 4 -8.85 6.90 4.17
C LEU A 4 -8.45 8.37 4.12
N GLY A 5 -9.42 9.29 4.03
CA GLY A 5 -9.16 10.73 3.99
C GLY A 5 -8.71 11.27 5.34
N ASP A 6 -9.25 10.73 6.43
CA ASP A 6 -9.03 11.21 7.79
C ASP A 6 -7.78 10.62 8.45
N THR A 7 -7.21 9.55 7.88
CA THR A 7 -6.01 8.88 8.43
C THR A 7 -4.76 9.38 7.70
N MET A 8 -3.83 9.96 8.46
CA MET A 8 -2.53 10.40 7.96
C MET A 8 -1.47 9.30 8.11
N LEU A 9 -0.56 9.25 7.14
CA LEU A 9 0.56 8.33 7.06
C LEU A 9 1.84 9.16 6.98
N SER A 10 2.72 9.01 7.97
CA SER A 10 4.02 9.65 7.94
C SER A 10 4.95 9.00 6.91
N GLU A 11 5.92 9.77 6.41
CA GLU A 11 6.92 9.30 5.45
C GLU A 11 7.68 8.09 5.98
N HIS A 12 8.00 8.07 7.28
CA HIS A 12 8.66 6.93 7.90
C HIS A 12 7.83 5.65 7.76
N ARG A 13 6.53 5.71 8.08
CA ARG A 13 5.62 4.56 7.96
C ARG A 13 5.34 4.22 6.49
N PHE A 14 5.27 5.21 5.61
CA PHE A 14 5.18 4.98 4.16
C PHE A 14 6.38 4.17 3.66
N CYS A 15 7.60 4.60 3.98
CA CYS A 15 8.83 3.88 3.64
C CYS A 15 8.86 2.47 4.25
N GLN A 16 8.42 2.31 5.50
CA GLN A 16 8.31 1.01 6.16
C GLN A 16 7.37 0.06 5.40
N ILE A 17 6.17 0.55 5.03
CA ILE A 17 5.20 -0.20 4.24
C ILE A 17 5.81 -0.64 2.91
N LEU A 18 6.45 0.27 2.17
CA LEU A 18 7.09 -0.07 0.90
C LEU A 18 8.19 -1.12 1.08
N GLY A 19 9.01 -1.00 2.12
CA GLY A 19 10.04 -1.98 2.46
C GLY A 19 9.44 -3.36 2.76
N ARG A 20 8.41 -3.41 3.61
CA ARG A 20 7.68 -4.64 3.96
C ARG A 20 7.00 -5.29 2.76
N MET A 21 6.41 -4.51 1.86
CA MET A 21 5.84 -5.02 0.61
C MET A 21 6.89 -5.70 -0.27
N ARG A 22 8.12 -5.16 -0.34
CA ARG A 22 9.22 -5.81 -1.06
C ARG A 22 9.65 -7.10 -0.38
N LEU A 23 9.78 -7.09 0.95
CA LEU A 23 10.14 -8.27 1.72
C LEU A 23 9.09 -9.38 1.61
N TYR A 24 7.80 -9.04 1.59
CA TYR A 24 6.69 -9.99 1.47
C TYR A 24 6.91 -10.96 0.31
N ASN A 25 7.35 -10.47 -0.85
CA ASN A 25 7.59 -11.30 -2.05
C ASN A 25 8.69 -12.36 -1.87
N TYR A 26 9.56 -12.20 -0.87
CA TYR A 26 10.68 -13.10 -0.58
C TYR A 26 10.51 -13.91 0.72
N LEU A 27 9.41 -13.71 1.45
CA LEU A 27 9.15 -14.49 2.66
C LEU A 27 8.93 -15.98 2.34
N PRO A 28 9.29 -16.89 3.26
CA PRO A 28 8.89 -18.28 3.16
C PRO A 28 7.37 -18.42 3.01
N GLN A 29 6.91 -19.39 2.22
CA GLN A 29 5.49 -19.58 1.92
C GLN A 29 4.62 -19.73 3.18
N ALA A 30 5.16 -20.36 4.24
CA ALA A 30 4.46 -20.49 5.52
C ALA A 30 4.16 -19.12 6.15
N GLN A 31 5.14 -18.20 6.17
CA GLN A 31 4.97 -16.85 6.71
C GLN A 31 4.05 -16.00 5.82
N GLN A 32 4.15 -16.12 4.49
CA GLN A 32 3.24 -15.40 3.59
C GLN A 32 1.77 -15.77 3.81
N ARG A 33 1.47 -17.02 4.17
CA ARG A 33 0.09 -17.50 4.43
C ARG A 33 -0.50 -16.95 5.72
N GLU A 34 0.33 -16.50 6.65
CA GLU A 34 -0.10 -15.89 7.91
C GLU A 34 -0.40 -14.39 7.76
N LEU A 35 0.06 -13.78 6.66
CA LEU A 35 -0.12 -12.36 6.38
C LEU A 35 -1.28 -12.12 5.41
N PRO A 36 -1.91 -10.94 5.45
CA PRO A 36 -2.85 -10.54 4.41
C PRO A 36 -2.23 -10.60 3.02
N ARG A 37 -2.99 -11.14 2.06
CA ARG A 37 -2.51 -11.36 0.71
C ARG A 37 -2.09 -10.04 0.07
N LEU A 38 -0.91 -10.04 -0.55
CA LEU A 38 -0.41 -8.93 -1.35
C LEU A 38 -0.16 -9.41 -2.80
N LEU A 39 -0.77 -8.73 -3.77
CA LEU A 39 -0.66 -9.05 -5.21
C LEU A 39 0.18 -8.05 -6.00
N ILE A 40 0.68 -7.00 -5.34
CA ILE A 40 1.52 -5.98 -5.96
C ILE A 40 2.90 -6.56 -6.30
N THR A 41 3.41 -6.21 -7.47
CA THR A 41 4.73 -6.67 -7.95
C THR A 41 5.82 -5.65 -7.63
N ASP A 42 7.09 -6.07 -7.67
CA ASP A 42 8.24 -5.17 -7.43
C ASP A 42 8.24 -3.94 -8.34
N SER A 43 7.87 -4.11 -9.62
CA SER A 43 7.76 -2.99 -10.57
C SER A 43 6.70 -1.98 -10.13
N GLN A 44 5.56 -2.47 -9.62
CA GLN A 44 4.49 -1.62 -9.14
C GLN A 44 4.85 -0.92 -7.84
N ILE A 45 5.53 -1.60 -6.90
CA ILE A 45 6.08 -0.97 -5.69
C ILE A 45 7.04 0.17 -6.07
N ASN A 46 7.94 -0.06 -7.04
CA ASN A 46 8.83 0.99 -7.55
C ASN A 46 8.06 2.15 -8.20
N ASN A 47 6.96 1.87 -8.89
CA ASN A 47 6.09 2.92 -9.45
C ASN A 47 5.39 3.74 -8.35
N VAL A 48 4.95 3.11 -7.26
CA VAL A 48 4.40 3.82 -6.08
C VAL A 48 5.47 4.75 -5.48
N ALA A 49 6.70 4.27 -5.30
CA ALA A 49 7.81 5.08 -4.80
C ALA A 49 8.09 6.28 -5.71
N ARG A 50 8.13 6.06 -7.03
CA ARG A 50 8.32 7.14 -8.02
C ARG A 50 7.19 8.17 -7.93
N ALA A 51 5.94 7.72 -7.89
CA ALA A 51 4.78 8.60 -7.84
C ALA A 51 4.69 9.37 -6.51
N TYR A 52 5.11 8.77 -5.39
CA TYR A 52 5.19 9.48 -4.11
C TYR A 52 6.12 10.71 -4.15
N ILE A 53 7.19 10.67 -4.94
CA ILE A 53 8.14 11.79 -5.11
C ILE A 53 7.71 12.77 -6.20
N HIS A 54 7.09 12.29 -7.28
CA HIS A 54 6.93 13.05 -8.52
C HIS A 54 5.48 13.33 -8.94
N ASP A 55 4.47 12.75 -8.30
CA ASP A 55 3.06 12.97 -8.66
C ASP A 55 2.51 14.22 -7.96
N ASP A 56 2.29 15.31 -8.70
CA ASP A 56 1.82 16.59 -8.14
C ASP A 56 0.47 16.48 -7.37
N ASN A 57 -0.35 15.46 -7.66
CA ASN A 57 -1.66 15.31 -7.03
C ASN A 57 -1.60 14.45 -5.76
N PHE A 58 -0.79 13.40 -5.79
CA PHE A 58 -0.80 12.34 -4.78
C PHE A 58 0.51 12.17 -4.01
N ALA A 59 1.55 12.94 -4.35
CA ALA A 59 2.79 12.99 -3.58
C ALA A 59 2.56 13.35 -2.11
N GLY A 60 3.50 12.90 -1.28
CA GLY A 60 3.61 13.34 0.10
C GLY A 60 3.87 14.83 0.17
N ASN A 61 3.23 15.52 1.11
CA ASN A 61 3.46 16.93 1.37
C ASN A 61 4.02 17.06 2.80
N ASN A 62 5.12 17.78 2.96
CA ASN A 62 5.80 17.97 4.25
C ASN A 62 6.09 16.66 5.02
N GLY A 63 6.39 15.57 4.29
CA GLY A 63 6.73 14.28 4.89
C GLY A 63 5.52 13.46 5.38
N GLU A 64 4.29 13.80 4.98
CA GLU A 64 3.10 12.97 5.25
C GLU A 64 2.15 12.91 4.04
N LEU A 65 1.30 11.88 3.99
CA LEU A 65 0.19 11.78 3.05
C LEU A 65 -1.04 11.16 3.72
N SER A 66 -2.24 11.46 3.21
CA SER A 66 -3.43 10.73 3.66
C SER A 66 -3.45 9.32 3.08
N MET A 67 -4.12 8.39 3.77
CA MET A 67 -4.34 7.04 3.25
C MET A 67 -5.18 7.03 1.96
N TRP A 68 -5.96 8.08 1.69
CA TRP A 68 -6.61 8.30 0.40
C TRP A 68 -5.59 8.55 -0.72
N LYS A 69 -4.58 9.38 -0.49
CA LYS A 69 -3.49 9.56 -1.45
C LYS A 69 -2.72 8.24 -1.64
N PHE A 70 -2.41 7.52 -0.56
CA PHE A 70 -1.75 6.21 -0.65
C PHE A 70 -2.55 5.23 -1.51
N TYR A 71 -3.86 5.14 -1.28
CA TYR A 71 -4.78 4.34 -2.08
C TYR A 71 -4.73 4.70 -3.58
N ASN A 72 -4.66 5.98 -3.92
CA ASN A 72 -4.54 6.43 -5.31
C ASN A 72 -3.17 6.10 -5.92
N LEU A 73 -2.08 6.19 -5.15
CA LEU A 73 -0.74 5.79 -5.59
C LEU A 73 -0.70 4.29 -5.92
N ILE A 74 -1.19 3.44 -5.01
CA ILE A 74 -1.13 1.98 -5.17
C ILE A 74 -2.05 1.47 -6.29
N THR A 75 -3.27 2.02 -6.41
CA THR A 75 -4.16 1.69 -7.53
C THR A 75 -3.67 2.26 -8.86
N GLY A 76 -3.05 3.45 -8.85
CA GLY A 76 -2.38 4.05 -10.00
C GLY A 76 -1.26 3.16 -10.55
N ALA A 77 -0.48 2.54 -9.67
CA ALA A 77 0.57 1.60 -10.06
C ALA A 77 0.04 0.33 -10.75
N ASN A 78 -1.24 -0.01 -10.58
CA ASN A 78 -1.85 -1.16 -11.24
C ASN A 78 -2.23 -0.90 -12.71
N LYS A 79 -2.29 0.36 -13.18
CA LYS A 79 -2.73 0.72 -14.54
C LYS A 79 -1.91 0.05 -15.66
N SER A 80 -0.66 -0.29 -15.40
CA SER A 80 0.22 -0.99 -16.35
C SER A 80 0.10 -2.53 -16.29
N SER A 81 -0.85 -3.07 -15.53
CA SER A 81 -1.09 -4.52 -15.47
C SER A 81 -1.81 -5.02 -16.71
N TYR A 82 -1.57 -6.27 -17.08
CA TYR A 82 -2.38 -6.96 -18.08
C TYR A 82 -3.84 -7.04 -17.62
N LEU A 83 -4.78 -6.99 -18.58
CA LEU A 83 -6.22 -6.88 -18.32
C LEU A 83 -6.75 -7.99 -17.41
N ASP A 84 -6.26 -9.21 -17.61
CA ASP A 84 -6.63 -10.41 -16.85
C ASP A 84 -6.25 -10.34 -15.37
N THR A 85 -5.17 -9.63 -15.02
CA THR A 85 -4.68 -9.46 -13.65
C THR A 85 -5.06 -8.12 -13.02
N PHE A 86 -5.45 -7.13 -13.84
CA PHE A 86 -5.76 -5.77 -13.41
C PHE A 86 -6.86 -5.71 -12.34
N LEU A 87 -7.97 -6.43 -12.57
CA LEU A 87 -9.13 -6.38 -11.66
C LEU A 87 -8.75 -6.95 -10.29
N GLY A 88 -8.14 -8.13 -10.25
CA GLY A 88 -7.73 -8.79 -9.01
C GLY A 88 -6.72 -7.95 -8.22
N ARG A 89 -5.74 -7.33 -8.90
CA ARG A 89 -4.78 -6.42 -8.25
C ARG A 89 -5.42 -5.13 -7.74
N SER A 90 -6.41 -4.60 -8.44
CA SER A 90 -7.11 -3.38 -8.02
C SER A 90 -7.98 -3.61 -6.78
N VAL A 91 -8.67 -4.75 -6.72
CA VAL A 91 -9.38 -5.18 -5.51
C VAL A 91 -8.40 -5.35 -4.36
N ASN A 92 -7.31 -6.08 -4.57
CA ASN A 92 -6.32 -6.29 -3.51
C ASN A 92 -5.64 -4.99 -3.04
N ALA A 93 -5.35 -4.05 -3.94
CA ALA A 93 -4.81 -2.74 -3.58
C ALA A 93 -5.81 -1.94 -2.71
N THR A 94 -7.11 -2.10 -2.96
CA THR A 94 -8.17 -1.53 -2.13
C THR A 94 -8.19 -2.16 -0.74
N GLU A 95 -8.18 -3.50 -0.67
CA GLU A 95 -8.13 -4.26 0.59
C GLU A 95 -6.92 -3.88 1.43
N VAL A 96 -5.74 -3.82 0.82
CA VAL A 96 -4.49 -3.42 1.48
C VAL A 96 -4.58 -1.99 2.02
N SER A 97 -5.11 -1.05 1.23
CA SER A 97 -5.23 0.35 1.68
C SER A 97 -6.18 0.49 2.85
N VAL A 98 -7.31 -0.22 2.82
CA VAL A 98 -8.28 -0.25 3.93
C VAL A 98 -7.66 -0.93 5.15
N GLY A 99 -7.08 -2.11 5.00
CA GLY A 99 -6.47 -2.86 6.09
C GLY A 99 -5.35 -2.12 6.81
N LEU A 100 -4.44 -1.48 6.04
CA LEU A 100 -3.42 -0.59 6.62
C LEU A 100 -4.04 0.58 7.39
N THR A 101 -5.13 1.16 6.86
CA THR A 101 -5.84 2.27 7.53
C THR A 101 -6.49 1.81 8.84
N GLU A 102 -7.08 0.62 8.87
CA GLU A 102 -7.63 0.05 10.10
C GLU A 102 -6.53 -0.25 11.13
N ALA A 103 -5.37 -0.73 10.69
CA ALA A 103 -4.20 -0.98 11.55
C ALA A 103 -3.60 0.31 12.12
N LEU A 104 -3.43 1.35 11.29
CA LEU A 104 -2.95 2.66 11.75
C LEU A 104 -3.90 3.29 12.80
N ASN A 105 -5.20 3.01 12.69
CA ASN A 105 -6.22 3.52 13.61
C ASN A 105 -6.43 2.65 14.86
N GLY A 106 -5.67 1.57 15.06
CA GLY A 106 -5.86 0.72 16.24
C GLY A 106 -7.07 -0.22 16.16
N ARG A 107 -7.76 -0.31 15.02
CA ARG A 107 -9.06 -1.01 14.89
C ARG A 107 -8.93 -2.48 14.50
N ASP A 108 -8.00 -2.80 13.60
CA ASP A 108 -7.68 -4.17 13.17
C ASP A 108 -6.18 -4.30 12.91
N MET A 109 -5.51 -5.21 13.61
CA MET A 109 -4.05 -5.39 13.54
C MET A 109 -3.62 -6.40 12.48
N ALA A 110 -4.50 -6.94 11.64
CA ALA A 110 -4.15 -7.92 10.61
C ALA A 110 -3.01 -7.44 9.68
N TYR A 111 -2.91 -6.12 9.46
CA TYR A 111 -1.88 -5.50 8.61
C TYR A 111 -0.71 -4.90 9.42
N SER A 112 -0.60 -5.17 10.73
CA SER A 112 0.40 -4.53 11.60
C SER A 112 1.84 -4.81 11.14
N TRP A 113 2.11 -6.00 10.63
CA TRP A 113 3.42 -6.39 10.10
C TRP A 113 3.96 -5.44 9.02
N PHE A 114 3.07 -4.83 8.22
CA PHE A 114 3.47 -3.87 7.18
C PHE A 114 3.81 -2.48 7.73
N ILE A 115 3.25 -2.11 8.88
CA ILE A 115 3.43 -0.78 9.48
C ILE A 115 4.52 -0.77 10.56
N GLU A 116 4.73 -1.88 11.27
CA GLU A 116 5.70 -2.05 12.38
C GLU A 116 7.15 -1.91 11.94
#